data_AF-A0A973IZB7-F1
#
_entry.id   AF-A0A973IZB7-F1
#
_cell.length_a   1.000
_cell.length_b   1.000
_cell.length_c   1.000
_cell.angle_alpha   90.00
_cell.angle_beta   90.00
_cell.angle_gamma   90.00
#
_symmetry.space_group_name_H-M   'P 1'
#
loop_
_entity.id
_entity.type
_entity.pdbx_description
1 polymer ?
#
loop_
_entity_poly.entity_id
_entity_poly.type
_entity_poly.pdbx_seq_one_letter_code
_entity_poly.pdbx_strand_id
1 'polypeptide(L)'
;MGIKEAYKKKAEAEVELAQARLAEFKAKGKTMAEEMHVRYAEQIVTLEHGIDSARLKLKEVGEAGEDRWEHLKDGVENALRSLSSGIHSMADKLK
;
A
#
# COMPACT_ATOMS: atom_id res chain seq x y z
N MET A 1 -19.57 -1.63 16.85
CA MET A 1 -18.22 -1.52 16.24
C MET A 1 -17.52 -0.36 16.89
N GLY A 2 -16.35 -0.58 17.50
CA GLY A 2 -15.51 0.51 17.99
C GLY A 2 -14.85 1.26 16.83
N ILE A 3 -14.44 2.50 17.07
CA ILE A 3 -13.80 3.37 16.07
C ILE A 3 -12.54 2.70 15.48
N LYS A 4 -11.75 2.05 16.34
CA LYS A 4 -10.57 1.27 15.97
C LYS A 4 -10.86 0.16 14.95
N GLU A 5 -11.90 -0.63 15.19
CA GLU A 5 -12.29 -1.74 14.31
C GLU A 5 -12.79 -1.24 12.95
N ALA A 6 -13.56 -0.14 12.93
CA ALA A 6 -14.00 0.48 11.70
C ALA A 6 -12.80 1.04 10.90
N TYR A 7 -11.85 1.68 11.58
CA TYR A 7 -10.61 2.15 10.98
C TYR A 7 -9.80 0.99 10.40
N LYS A 8 -9.61 -0.09 11.17
CA LYS A 8 -8.84 -1.26 10.74
C LYS A 8 -9.40 -1.85 9.45
N LYS A 9 -10.70 -2.09 9.39
CA LYS A 9 -11.36 -2.62 8.18
C LYS A 9 -11.18 -1.71 6.97
N LYS A 10 -11.28 -0.39 7.16
CA LYS A 10 -11.06 0.57 6.09
C LYS A 10 -9.62 0.50 5.58
N ALA A 11 -8.64 0.53 6.48
CA ALA A 11 -7.23 0.45 6.14
C ALA A 11 -6.87 -0.90 5.47
N GLU A 12 -7.44 -2.02 5.94
CA GLU A 12 -7.27 -3.34 5.33
C GLU A 12 -7.74 -3.32 3.88
N ALA A 13 -8.92 -2.77 3.61
CA ALA A 13 -9.46 -2.65 2.26
C ALA A 13 -8.59 -1.77 1.34
N GLU A 14 -8.01 -0.67 1.86
CA GLU A 14 -7.09 0.18 1.09
C GLU A 14 -5.80 -0.57 0.73
N VAL A 15 -5.25 -1.35 1.66
CA VAL A 15 -4.07 -2.20 1.43
C VAL A 15 -4.38 -3.30 0.41
N GLU A 16 -5.54 -3.96 0.51
CA GLU A 16 -5.96 -5.00 -0.44
C GLU A 16 -6.12 -4.42 -1.86
N LEU A 17 -6.73 -3.24 -1.98
CA LEU A 17 -6.84 -2.53 -3.26
C LEU A 17 -5.45 -2.19 -3.82
N ALA A 18 -4.52 -1.75 -2.98
CA ALA A 18 -3.14 -1.48 -3.37
C ALA A 18 -2.44 -2.74 -3.90
N GLN A 19 -2.62 -3.89 -3.22
CA GLN A 19 -2.07 -5.16 -3.68
C GLN A 19 -2.67 -5.60 -5.02
N ALA A 20 -3.98 -5.44 -5.21
CA ALA A 20 -4.63 -5.78 -6.47
C ALA A 20 -4.05 -4.95 -7.63
N ARG A 21 -3.85 -3.64 -7.43
CA ARG A 21 -3.22 -2.76 -8.42
C ARG A 21 -1.76 -3.13 -8.67
N LEU A 22 -1.00 -3.47 -7.63
CA LEU A 22 0.37 -3.95 -7.78
C LEU A 22 0.42 -5.23 -8.64
N ALA A 23 -0.52 -6.16 -8.46
CA ALA A 23 -0.59 -7.37 -9.28
C ALA A 23 -0.90 -7.05 -10.76
N GLU A 24 -1.79 -6.10 -11.03
CA GLU A 24 -2.05 -5.60 -12.38
C GLU A 24 -0.78 -5.00 -13.00
N PHE A 25 -0.05 -4.19 -12.24
CA PHE A 25 1.21 -3.61 -12.69
C PHE A 25 2.26 -4.69 -12.97
N LYS A 26 2.45 -5.66 -12.06
CA LYS A 26 3.36 -6.80 -12.30
C LYS A 26 3.03 -7.54 -13.60
N ALA A 27 1.74 -7.69 -13.92
CA ALA A 27 1.31 -8.32 -15.17
C ALA A 27 1.65 -7.47 -16.40
N LYS A 28 1.38 -6.16 -16.35
CA LYS A 28 1.69 -5.21 -17.44
C LYS A 28 3.20 -5.08 -17.69
N GLY A 29 4.01 -5.10 -16.62
CA GLY A 29 5.48 -5.03 -16.73
C GLY A 29 6.07 -6.15 -17.58
N LYS A 30 5.47 -7.34 -17.58
CA LYS A 30 5.93 -8.49 -18.37
C LYS A 30 5.82 -8.28 -19.89
N THR A 31 4.98 -7.33 -20.33
CA THR A 31 4.79 -7.02 -21.75
C THR A 31 5.53 -5.75 -22.18
N MET A 32 6.27 -5.10 -21.27
CA MET A 32 7.03 -3.88 -21.56
C MET A 32 8.37 -4.18 -22.22
N ALA A 33 8.90 -3.22 -22.98
CA ALA A 33 10.25 -3.30 -23.53
C ALA A 33 11.32 -3.35 -22.44
N GLU A 34 12.43 -4.05 -22.70
CA GLU A 34 13.52 -4.30 -21.75
C GLU A 34 14.08 -3.01 -21.11
N GLU A 35 14.13 -1.92 -21.88
CA GLU A 35 14.60 -0.59 -21.42
C GLU A 35 13.70 0.03 -20.34
N MET A 36 12.40 -0.24 -20.37
CA MET A 36 11.45 0.25 -19.38
C MET A 36 11.32 -0.72 -18.19
N HIS A 37 11.73 -1.98 -18.36
CA HIS A 37 11.57 -3.03 -17.38
C HIS A 37 12.31 -2.75 -16.07
N VAL A 38 13.53 -2.21 -16.10
CA VAL A 38 14.32 -1.93 -14.88
C VAL A 38 13.66 -0.88 -14.00
N ARG A 39 13.35 0.30 -14.56
CA ARG A 39 12.68 1.38 -13.81
C ARG A 39 11.30 0.96 -13.32
N TYR A 40 10.60 0.17 -14.12
CA TYR A 40 9.30 -0.36 -13.76
C TYR A 40 9.39 -1.35 -12.59
N ALA A 41 10.35 -2.28 -12.64
CA ALA A 41 10.59 -3.26 -11.58
C ALA A 41 10.98 -2.59 -10.26
N GLU A 42 11.78 -1.52 -10.27
CA GLU A 42 12.11 -0.75 -9.08
C GLU A 42 10.85 -0.13 -8.43
N GLN A 43 9.92 0.38 -9.25
CA GLN A 43 8.65 0.92 -8.75
C GLN A 43 7.74 -0.17 -8.19
N ILE A 44 7.67 -1.34 -8.84
CA ILE A 44 6.97 -2.53 -8.32
C ILE A 44 7.49 -2.86 -6.92
N VAL A 45 8.81 -2.99 -6.76
CA VAL A 45 9.44 -3.35 -5.48
C VAL A 45 9.16 -2.31 -4.40
N THR A 46 9.22 -1.03 -4.77
CA THR A 46 8.90 0.07 -3.84
C THR A 46 7.46 0.00 -3.35
N LEU A 47 6.50 -0.28 -4.25
CA LEU A 47 5.09 -0.44 -3.90
C LEU A 47 4.86 -1.68 -3.04
N GLU A 48 5.52 -2.80 -3.36
CA GLU A 48 5.46 -4.04 -2.59
C GLU A 48 5.92 -3.82 -1.15
N HIS A 49 7.08 -3.20 -0.97
CA HIS A 49 7.59 -2.87 0.36
C HIS A 49 6.66 -1.89 1.12
N GLY A 50 6.05 -0.95 0.41
CA GLY A 50 5.04 -0.06 1.00
C GLY A 50 3.81 -0.82 1.52
N ILE A 51 3.33 -1.82 0.76
CA ILE A 51 2.17 -2.65 1.12
C ILE A 51 2.50 -3.47 2.36
N ASP A 52 3.67 -4.12 2.39
CA ASP A 52 4.12 -4.89 3.55
C ASP A 52 4.27 -4.02 4.79
N SER A 53 4.84 -2.82 4.64
CA SER A 53 4.96 -1.86 5.75
C SER A 53 3.60 -1.41 6.28
N ALA A 54 2.65 -1.09 5.39
CA ALA A 54 1.28 -0.73 5.79
C ALA A 54 0.57 -1.88 6.52
N ARG A 55 0.76 -3.13 6.06
CA ARG A 55 0.22 -4.33 6.72
C ARG A 55 0.78 -4.55 8.11
N LEU A 56 2.10 -4.43 8.26
CA LEU A 56 2.77 -4.56 9.55
C LEU A 56 2.25 -3.52 10.54
N LYS A 57 2.20 -2.24 10.14
CA LYS A 57 1.68 -1.16 10.98
C LYS A 57 0.20 -1.36 11.34
N LEU A 58 -0.60 -1.86 10.41
CA LEU A 58 -2.01 -2.14 10.65
C LEU A 58 -2.22 -3.30 11.63
N LYS A 59 -1.32 -4.30 11.61
CA LYS A 59 -1.27 -5.36 12.61
C LYS A 59 -0.92 -4.80 13.99
N GLU A 60 0.06 -3.90 14.08
CA GLU A 60 0.42 -3.22 15.33
C GLU A 60 -0.75 -2.41 15.90
N VAL A 61 -1.50 -1.69 15.05
CA VAL A 61 -2.76 -1.04 15.44
C VAL A 61 -3.74 -2.05 16.01
N GLY A 62 -3.92 -3.19 15.35
CA GLY A 62 -4.80 -4.28 15.81
C GLY A 62 -4.44 -4.80 17.20
N GLU A 63 -3.15 -4.94 17.50
CA GLU A 63 -2.61 -5.42 18.77
C GLU A 63 -2.56 -4.34 19.87
N ALA A 64 -2.65 -3.05 19.51
CA ALA A 64 -2.58 -1.95 20.46
C ALA A 64 -3.87 -1.77 21.29
N GLY A 65 -3.74 -1.24 22.51
CA GLY A 65 -4.88 -0.82 23.33
C GLY A 65 -5.55 0.47 22.83
N GLU A 66 -6.72 0.81 23.37
CA GLU A 66 -7.50 2.01 23.00
C GLU A 66 -6.74 3.33 23.22
N ASP A 67 -5.77 3.37 24.14
CA ASP A 67 -4.97 4.58 24.40
C ASP A 67 -3.77 4.75 23.46
N ARG A 68 -3.38 3.70 22.70
CA ARG A 68 -2.15 3.68 21.89
C ARG A 68 -2.40 3.63 20.38
N TRP A 69 -3.56 3.15 19.96
CA TRP A 69 -3.84 2.96 18.53
C TRP A 69 -3.92 4.29 17.75
N GLU A 70 -4.33 5.40 18.39
CA GLU A 70 -4.41 6.71 17.73
C GLU A 70 -3.04 7.20 17.25
N HIS A 71 -1.98 7.02 18.05
CA HIS A 71 -0.63 7.39 17.63
C HIS A 71 -0.09 6.48 16.51
N LEU A 72 -0.51 5.22 16.49
CA LEU A 72 -0.14 4.28 15.42
C LEU A 72 -0.92 4.54 14.12
N LYS A 73 -2.13 5.11 14.22
CA LYS A 73 -3.01 5.49 13.11
C LYS A 73 -2.31 6.43 12.13
N ASP A 74 -1.65 7.47 12.63
CA ASP A 74 -0.93 8.43 11.78
C ASP A 74 0.16 7.76 10.94
N GLY A 75 0.86 6.77 11.52
CA GLY A 75 1.86 5.99 10.81
C GLY A 75 1.27 5.13 9.68
N VAL A 76 0.09 4.54 9.90
CA VAL A 76 -0.64 3.78 8.88
C VAL A 76 -1.18 4.72 7.80
N GLU A 77 -1.78 5.86 8.17
CA GLU A 77 -2.33 6.82 7.21
C GLU A 77 -1.25 7.41 6.30
N ASN A 78 -0.06 7.68 6.84
CA ASN A 78 1.08 8.11 6.02
C ASN A 78 1.52 7.01 5.03
N ALA A 79 1.62 5.75 5.49
CA ALA A 79 1.97 4.62 4.63
C ALA A 79 0.94 4.41 3.49
N LEU A 80 -0.35 4.47 3.81
CA LEU A 80 -1.44 4.37 2.82
C LEU A 80 -1.41 5.52 1.82
N ARG A 81 -1.14 6.76 2.28
CA ARG A 81 -1.02 7.92 1.40
C ARG A 81 0.16 7.78 0.44
N SER A 82 1.32 7.34 0.92
CA SER A 82 2.49 7.07 0.08
C SER A 82 2.20 5.97 -0.95
N LEU A 83 1.50 4.90 -0.55
CA LEU A 83 1.06 3.84 -1.47
C LEU A 83 0.14 4.35 -2.57
N SER A 84 -0.89 5.11 -2.19
CA SER A 84 -1.84 5.69 -3.15
C SER A 84 -1.12 6.60 -4.16
N SER A 85 -0.18 7.42 -3.69
CA SER A 85 0.63 8.28 -4.55
C SER A 85 1.53 7.48 -5.50
N GLY A 86 2.21 6.44 -5.00
CA GLY A 86 3.06 5.57 -5.82
C GLY A 86 2.25 4.83 -6.89
N ILE A 87 1.08 4.32 -6.53
CA ILE A 87 0.16 3.66 -7.46
C ILE A 87 -0.32 4.64 -8.53
N HIS A 88 -0.68 5.86 -8.15
CA HIS A 88 -1.11 6.90 -9.09
C HIS A 88 0.01 7.25 -10.07
N SER A 89 1.22 7.47 -9.56
CA SER A 89 2.40 7.75 -10.39
C SER A 89 2.69 6.61 -11.37
N MET A 90 2.55 5.36 -10.92
CA MET A 90 2.77 4.19 -11.77
C MET A 90 1.67 4.02 -12.82
N ALA A 91 0.42 4.28 -12.45
CA ALA A 91 -0.71 4.27 -13.39
C ALA A 91 -0.57 5.35 -14.46
N ASP A 92 -0.07 6.54 -14.12
CA ASP A 92 0.16 7.63 -15.06
C ASP A 92 1.24 7.28 -16.09
N LYS A 93 2.31 6.60 -15.67
CA LYS A 93 3.38 6.11 -16.57
C LYS A 93 2.94 4.98 -17.51
N LEU A 94 1.84 4.30 -17.20
CA LEU A 94 1.28 3.21 -18.01
C LEU A 94 0.21 3.70 -18.99
N LYS A 95 -0.13 4.99 -18.96
CA LYS A 95 -1.15 5.63 -19.78
C LYS A 95 -0.55 6.13 -21.08
#